data_AF-A0A9D1P8N2-F1
#
_entry.id   AF-A0A9D1P8N2-F1
#
_cell.length_a   1.000
_cell.length_b   1.000
_cell.length_c   1.000
_cell.angle_alpha   90.00
_cell.angle_beta   90.00
_cell.angle_gamma   90.00
#
_symmetry.space_group_name_H-M   'P 1'
#
loop_
_entity.id
_entity.type
_entity.pdbx_description
1 polymer ?
#
loop_
_entity_poly.entity_id
_entity_poly.type
_entity_poly.pdbx_seq_one_letter_code
_entity_poly.pdbx_strand_id
1 'polypeptide(L)'
;MVGYNHRKANATDNQRKGYCNMGIGVLLVQAAELIQAANEMNQAMEIYEGAVENCQNAAADLASKWEGETKIAFVEHQENAYQWHKQILEIVREVIAVVRKAVDLYNTMEDAAKSAVQG
;
A
#
# COMPACT_ATOMS: atom_id res chain seq x y z
N MET A 1 24.98 51.36 -23.06
CA MET A 1 25.76 50.28 -22.43
C MET A 1 24.80 49.31 -21.77
N VAL A 2 24.56 48.18 -22.44
CA VAL A 2 23.70 47.07 -22.01
C VAL A 2 24.59 46.08 -21.24
N GLY A 3 24.13 45.50 -20.13
CA GLY A 3 24.83 44.30 -19.62
C GLY A 3 24.66 43.83 -18.18
N TYR A 4 23.87 44.47 -17.30
CA TYR A 4 23.87 44.10 -15.87
C TYR A 4 22.68 43.27 -15.35
N ASN A 5 21.76 42.81 -16.21
CA ASN A 5 20.55 42.10 -15.74
C ASN A 5 20.45 40.61 -16.10
N HIS A 6 21.40 40.01 -16.84
CA HIS A 6 21.30 38.58 -17.22
C HIS A 6 21.97 37.60 -16.27
N ARG A 7 22.91 38.04 -15.41
CA ARG A 7 23.67 37.12 -14.55
C ARG A 7 22.94 36.67 -13.28
N LYS A 8 22.00 37.48 -12.77
CA LYS A 8 21.23 37.15 -11.55
C LYS A 8 20.05 36.23 -11.79
N ALA A 9 19.38 36.34 -12.95
CA ALA A 9 18.22 35.49 -13.27
C ALA A 9 18.61 33.99 -13.35
N ASN A 10 19.73 33.66 -14.00
CA ASN A 10 20.19 32.28 -14.19
C ASN A 10 20.65 31.58 -12.91
N ALA A 11 21.17 32.31 -11.91
CA ALA A 11 21.66 31.69 -10.67
C ALA A 11 20.50 31.21 -9.79
N THR A 12 19.45 32.03 -9.66
CA THR A 12 18.22 31.66 -8.97
C THR A 12 17.46 30.54 -9.69
N ASP A 13 17.45 30.55 -11.04
CA ASP A 13 16.75 29.51 -11.80
C ASP A 13 17.45 28.15 -11.73
N ASN A 14 18.79 28.11 -11.82
CA ASN A 14 19.53 26.85 -11.66
C ASN A 14 19.46 26.30 -10.23
N GLN A 15 19.46 27.16 -9.21
CA GLN A 15 19.21 26.71 -7.84
C GLN A 15 17.79 26.17 -7.69
N ARG A 16 16.78 26.86 -8.23
CA ARG A 16 15.37 26.42 -8.17
C ARG A 16 15.16 25.10 -8.89
N LYS A 17 15.75 24.91 -10.08
CA LYS A 17 15.74 23.63 -10.82
C LYS A 17 16.47 22.51 -10.05
N GLY A 18 17.58 22.81 -9.38
CA GLY A 18 18.31 21.86 -8.53
C GLY A 18 17.51 21.41 -7.30
N TYR A 19 16.82 22.33 -6.61
CA TYR A 19 15.94 22.00 -5.48
C TYR A 19 14.69 21.23 -5.92
N CYS A 20 14.09 21.57 -7.06
CA CYS A 20 12.99 20.80 -7.63
C CYS A 20 13.43 19.37 -7.97
N ASN A 21 14.61 19.18 -8.56
CA ASN A 21 15.11 17.84 -8.88
C ASN A 21 15.41 16.99 -7.63
N MET A 22 15.98 17.57 -6.56
CA MET A 22 16.17 16.84 -5.30
C MET A 22 14.85 16.50 -4.61
N GLY A 23 13.88 17.42 -4.60
CA GLY A 23 12.55 17.18 -4.03
C GLY A 23 11.79 16.08 -4.77
N ILE A 24 11.81 16.10 -6.11
CA ILE A 24 11.20 15.06 -6.94
C ILE A 24 11.87 13.70 -6.72
N GLY A 25 13.20 13.65 -6.63
CA GLY A 25 13.95 12.41 -6.39
C GLY A 25 13.63 11.74 -5.05
N VAL A 26 13.44 12.51 -3.97
CA VAL A 26 13.07 11.96 -2.65
C VAL A 26 11.63 11.43 -2.65
N LEU A 27 10.71 12.11 -3.34
CA LEU A 27 9.31 11.68 -3.44
C LEU A 27 9.15 10.39 -4.25
N LEU A 28 9.90 10.25 -5.36
CA LEU A 28 9.94 9.04 -6.18
C LEU A 28 10.42 7.80 -5.41
N VAL A 29 11.47 7.94 -4.60
CA VAL A 29 12.01 6.85 -3.78
C VAL A 29 10.95 6.39 -2.76
N GLN A 30 10.24 7.31 -2.13
CA GLN A 30 9.17 6.98 -1.17
C GLN A 30 7.97 6.30 -1.85
N ALA A 31 7.60 6.70 -3.07
CA ALA A 31 6.53 6.05 -3.81
C ALA A 31 6.87 4.59 -4.18
N ALA A 32 8.13 4.31 -4.56
CA ALA A 32 8.57 2.96 -4.86
C ALA A 32 8.53 2.03 -3.63
N GLU A 33 8.96 2.52 -2.47
CA GLU A 33 8.90 1.79 -1.20
C GLU A 33 7.45 1.46 -0.80
N LEU A 34 6.53 2.41 -1.00
CA LEU A 34 5.10 2.23 -0.76
C LEU A 34 4.49 1.16 -1.69
N ILE A 35 4.83 1.17 -2.98
CA ILE A 35 4.40 0.13 -3.93
C ILE A 35 4.92 -1.24 -3.50
N GLN A 36 6.20 -1.33 -3.11
CA GLN A 36 6.78 -2.59 -2.65
C GLN A 36 6.06 -3.12 -1.41
N ALA A 37 5.84 -2.27 -0.39
CA ALA A 37 5.11 -2.67 0.81
C ALA A 37 3.68 -3.15 0.48
N ALA A 38 2.98 -2.47 -0.43
CA ALA A 38 1.65 -2.91 -0.88
C ALA A 38 1.67 -4.28 -1.58
N ASN A 39 2.71 -4.58 -2.35
CA ASN A 39 2.87 -5.88 -2.99
C ASN A 39 3.17 -6.99 -1.96
N GLU A 40 4.04 -6.72 -1.00
CA GLU A 40 4.34 -7.64 0.11
C GLU A 40 3.09 -7.93 0.95
N MET A 41 2.26 -6.91 1.22
CA MET A 41 0.97 -7.08 1.91
C MET A 41 0.00 -7.97 1.12
N ASN A 42 -0.08 -7.81 -0.22
CA ASN A 42 -0.92 -8.69 -1.05
C ASN A 42 -0.45 -10.16 -0.99
N GLN A 43 0.86 -10.40 -1.08
CA GLN A 43 1.41 -11.76 -1.00
C GLN A 43 1.15 -12.39 0.37
N ALA A 44 1.34 -11.62 1.45
CA ALA A 44 1.06 -12.09 2.80
C ALA A 44 -0.43 -12.45 2.99
N MET A 45 -1.34 -11.68 2.38
CA MET A 45 -2.76 -12.00 2.41
C MET A 45 -3.09 -13.30 1.68
N GLU A 46 -2.52 -13.55 0.49
CA GLU A 46 -2.78 -14.81 -0.24
C GLU A 46 -2.36 -16.03 0.58
N ILE A 47 -1.19 -15.96 1.22
CA ILE A 47 -0.69 -17.02 2.11
C ILE A 47 -1.63 -17.19 3.32
N TYR A 48 -2.07 -16.08 3.91
CA TYR A 48 -2.97 -16.09 5.05
C TYR A 48 -4.35 -16.66 4.71
N GLU A 49 -4.95 -16.27 3.59
CA GLU A 49 -6.22 -16.81 3.10
C GLU A 49 -6.13 -18.33 2.92
N GLY A 50 -5.07 -18.82 2.30
CA GLY A 50 -4.83 -20.26 2.16
C GLY A 50 -4.66 -20.98 3.51
N ALA A 51 -3.99 -20.35 4.48
CA ALA A 51 -3.87 -20.91 5.82
C ALA A 51 -5.23 -20.98 6.55
N VAL A 52 -6.07 -19.94 6.43
CA VAL A 52 -7.42 -19.90 7.02
C VAL A 52 -8.31 -20.98 6.38
N GLU A 53 -8.27 -21.15 5.06
CA GLU A 53 -9.02 -22.21 4.37
C GLU A 53 -8.58 -23.61 4.82
N ASN A 54 -7.27 -23.85 4.95
CA ASN A 54 -6.75 -25.10 5.47
C ASN A 54 -7.19 -25.37 6.90
N CYS A 55 -7.15 -24.34 7.77
CA CYS A 55 -7.69 -24.43 9.11
C CYS A 55 -9.18 -24.76 9.10
N GLN A 56 -9.95 -24.15 8.20
CA GLN A 56 -11.38 -24.39 8.05
C GLN A 56 -11.71 -25.82 7.67
N ASN A 57 -10.97 -26.38 6.72
CA ASN A 57 -11.15 -27.76 6.30
C ASN A 57 -10.78 -28.74 7.43
N ALA A 58 -9.67 -28.52 8.14
CA ALA A 58 -9.29 -29.35 9.28
C ALA A 58 -10.28 -29.25 10.44
N ALA A 59 -10.78 -28.05 10.70
CA ALA A 59 -11.84 -27.75 11.66
C ALA A 59 -13.13 -28.52 11.37
N ALA A 60 -13.58 -28.50 10.11
CA ALA A 60 -14.77 -29.21 9.66
C ALA A 60 -14.60 -30.73 9.74
N ASP A 61 -13.43 -31.27 9.35
CA ASP A 61 -13.10 -32.69 9.49
C ASP A 61 -13.13 -33.12 10.96
N LEU A 62 -12.56 -32.32 11.88
CA LEU A 62 -12.61 -32.61 13.31
C LEU A 62 -14.06 -32.58 13.85
N ALA A 63 -14.83 -31.55 13.49
CA ALA A 63 -16.23 -31.42 13.91
C ALA A 63 -17.12 -32.56 13.37
N SER A 64 -16.78 -33.13 12.22
CA SER A 64 -17.50 -34.28 11.64
C SER A 64 -17.40 -35.55 12.49
N LYS A 65 -16.32 -35.67 13.29
CA LYS A 65 -16.01 -36.84 14.14
C LYS A 65 -16.62 -36.73 15.54
N TRP A 66 -17.16 -35.58 15.91
CA TRP A 66 -17.76 -35.32 17.22
C TRP A 66 -19.28 -35.26 17.13
N GLU A 67 -19.94 -35.48 18.26
CA GLU A 67 -21.39 -35.35 18.44
C GLU A 67 -21.70 -34.63 19.75
N GLY A 68 -22.93 -34.13 19.90
CA GLY A 68 -23.40 -33.47 21.11
C GLY A 68 -22.99 -31.99 21.24
N GLU A 69 -23.23 -31.43 22.43
CA GLU A 69 -23.07 -30.00 22.73
C GLU A 69 -21.65 -29.48 22.53
N THR A 70 -20.63 -30.32 22.73
CA THR A 70 -19.23 -29.98 22.52
C THR A 70 -18.91 -29.68 21.05
N LYS A 71 -19.52 -30.41 20.11
CA LYS A 71 -19.43 -30.09 18.68
C LYS A 71 -20.05 -28.74 18.38
N ILE A 72 -21.23 -28.47 18.94
CA ILE A 72 -21.97 -27.22 18.67
C ILE A 72 -21.13 -26.03 19.12
N ALA A 73 -20.62 -26.05 20.36
CA ALA A 73 -19.77 -24.98 20.88
C ALA A 73 -18.49 -24.80 20.04
N PHE A 74 -17.86 -25.90 19.61
CA PHE A 74 -16.67 -25.84 18.78
C PHE A 74 -16.94 -25.20 17.41
N VAL A 75 -18.03 -25.59 16.74
CA VAL A 75 -18.43 -25.00 15.45
C VAL A 75 -18.78 -23.51 15.59
N GLU A 76 -19.44 -23.11 16.68
CA GLU A 76 -19.74 -21.70 16.94
C GLU A 76 -18.47 -20.86 17.14
N HIS A 77 -17.50 -21.36 17.91
CA HIS A 77 -16.21 -20.70 18.06
C HIS A 77 -15.43 -20.60 16.76
N GLN A 78 -15.50 -21.62 15.90
CA GLN A 78 -14.89 -21.59 14.58
C GLN A 78 -15.51 -20.52 13.68
N GLU A 79 -16.84 -20.46 13.60
CA GLU A 79 -17.53 -19.47 12.78
C GLU A 79 -17.15 -18.05 13.21
N ASN A 80 -17.13 -17.79 14.53
CA ASN A 80 -16.68 -16.52 15.07
C ASN A 80 -15.23 -16.20 14.66
N ALA A 81 -14.31 -17.17 14.75
CA ALA A 81 -12.93 -16.98 14.30
C ALA A 81 -12.85 -16.64 12.79
N TYR A 82 -13.64 -17.30 11.95
CA TYR A 82 -13.67 -16.98 10.51
C TYR A 82 -14.17 -15.57 10.22
N GLN A 83 -15.14 -15.07 10.99
CA GLN A 83 -15.59 -13.68 10.85
C GLN A 83 -14.47 -12.69 11.19
N TRP A 84 -13.67 -12.96 12.24
CA TRP A 84 -12.48 -12.16 12.55
C TRP A 84 -11.44 -12.22 11.42
N HIS A 85 -11.19 -13.39 10.85
CA HIS A 85 -10.26 -13.55 9.73
C HIS A 85 -10.70 -12.73 8.50
N LYS A 86 -12.00 -12.69 8.18
CA LYS A 86 -12.54 -11.84 7.11
C LYS A 86 -12.29 -10.36 7.37
N GLN A 87 -12.54 -9.90 8.60
CA GLN A 87 -12.30 -8.50 8.98
C GLN A 87 -10.83 -8.10 8.84
N ILE A 88 -9.90 -8.98 9.22
CA ILE A 88 -8.46 -8.73 9.06
C ILE A 88 -8.13 -8.52 7.56
N LEU A 89 -8.64 -9.40 6.69
CA LEU A 89 -8.41 -9.31 5.26
C LEU A 89 -8.99 -8.03 4.64
N GLU A 90 -10.17 -7.61 5.09
CA GLU A 90 -10.78 -6.35 4.65
C GLU A 90 -9.92 -5.14 5.05
N ILE A 91 -9.46 -5.08 6.30
CA ILE A 91 -8.60 -3.99 6.78
C ILE A 91 -7.31 -3.92 5.96
N VAL A 92 -6.65 -5.05 5.70
CA VAL A 92 -5.41 -5.05 4.92
C VAL A 92 -5.67 -4.59 3.48
N ARG A 93 -6.78 -5.00 2.86
CA ARG A 93 -7.19 -4.51 1.53
C ARG A 93 -7.41 -3.01 1.51
N GLU A 94 -8.03 -2.45 2.55
CA GLU A 94 -8.21 -1.01 2.69
C GLU A 94 -6.87 -0.27 2.80
N VAL A 95 -5.94 -0.78 3.60
CA VAL A 95 -4.58 -0.22 3.72
C VAL A 95 -3.88 -0.20 2.37
N ILE A 96 -3.91 -1.31 1.63
CA ILE A 96 -3.33 -1.41 0.28
C ILE A 96 -3.97 -0.38 -0.67
N ALA A 97 -5.29 -0.20 -0.60
CA ALA A 97 -5.99 0.78 -1.42
C ALA A 97 -5.56 2.23 -1.09
N VAL A 98 -5.37 2.55 0.19
CA VAL A 98 -4.86 3.87 0.62
C VAL A 98 -3.43 4.09 0.12
N VAL A 99 -2.56 3.09 0.22
CA VAL A 99 -1.19 3.16 -0.28
C VAL A 99 -1.16 3.42 -1.79
N ARG A 100 -1.98 2.71 -2.57
CA ARG A 100 -2.09 2.95 -4.02
C ARG A 100 -2.55 4.37 -4.35
N LYS A 101 -3.55 4.90 -3.62
CA LYS A 101 -3.99 6.30 -3.79
C LYS A 101 -2.88 7.31 -3.48
N ALA A 102 -2.07 7.05 -2.46
CA ALA A 102 -0.93 7.91 -2.14
C ALA A 102 0.10 7.91 -3.28
N VAL A 103 0.41 6.74 -3.85
CA VAL A 103 1.28 6.59 -5.03
C VAL A 103 0.72 7.35 -6.24
N ASP A 104 -0.58 7.23 -6.53
CA ASP A 104 -1.22 7.96 -7.63
C ASP A 104 -1.11 9.48 -7.47
N LEU A 105 -1.28 9.97 -6.23
CA LEU A 105 -1.11 11.38 -5.91
C LEU A 105 0.34 11.82 -6.13
N TYR A 106 1.32 11.01 -5.73
CA TYR A 106 2.74 11.29 -5.99
C TYR A 106 3.03 11.39 -7.49
N ASN A 107 2.57 10.43 -8.29
CA ASN A 107 2.77 10.45 -9.75
C ASN A 107 2.13 11.70 -10.39
N THR A 108 0.94 12.08 -9.95
CA THR A 108 0.24 13.29 -10.43
C THR A 108 1.03 14.55 -10.12
N MET A 109 1.56 14.67 -8.90
CA MET A 109 2.39 15.81 -8.49
C MET A 109 3.70 15.86 -9.27
N GLU A 110 4.32 14.71 -9.53
CA GLU A 110 5.54 14.61 -10.31
C GLU A 110 5.33 15.05 -11.77
N ASP A 111 4.26 14.60 -12.42
CA ASP A 111 3.94 14.98 -13.80
C ASP A 111 3.65 16.47 -13.92
N ALA A 112 2.95 17.05 -12.94
CA ALA A 112 2.73 18.49 -12.86
C ALA A 112 4.06 19.25 -12.70
N ALA A 113 4.96 18.76 -11.84
CA ALA A 113 6.25 19.38 -11.61
C ALA A 113 7.16 19.29 -12.85
N LYS A 114 7.21 18.14 -13.54
CA LYS A 114 7.94 17.97 -14.80
C LYS A 114 7.43 18.94 -15.87
N SER A 115 6.11 19.05 -16.02
CA SER A 115 5.47 19.95 -16.98
C SER A 115 5.82 21.41 -16.71
N ALA A 116 5.85 21.83 -15.44
CA ALA A 116 6.20 23.19 -15.04
C ALA A 116 7.69 23.54 -15.19
N VAL A 117 8.59 22.55 -15.23
CA VAL A 117 10.04 22.74 -15.43
C VAL A 117 10.43 22.74 -16.91
N GLN A 118 9.63 22.09 -17.76
CA GLN A 118 9.84 22.01 -19.22
C GLN A 118 9.14 23.12 -20.01
N GLY A 119 8.11 23.77 -19.45
CA GLY A 119 7.50 25.00 -19.99
C GLY A 119 8.24 26.27 -19.61
#